data_AF-A0A1L5KHH4-F1
#
_entry.id   AF-A0A1L5KHH4-F1
#
_cell.length_a   1.000
_cell.length_b   1.000
_cell.length_c   1.000
_cell.angle_alpha   90.00
_cell.angle_beta   90.00
_cell.angle_gamma   90.00
#
_symmetry.space_group_name_H-M   'P 1'
#
loop_
_entity.id
_entity.type
_entity.pdbx_description
1 polymer ?
#
loop_
_entity_poly.entity_id
_entity_poly.type
_entity_poly.pdbx_seq_one_letter_code
_entity_poly.pdbx_strand_id
1 'polypeptide(L)'
;MNDRYLEALEQYEMEVTTVRKGRGAWICETDRGMRLLKEYRGTVRRLEFEDQVLGMLDTRTSLRTDQYERNKEGELLTMAGDGTRYILKEWYGDRECNIRDGCEVRQAIARLAMLHGQL
;
A
#
# COMPACT_ATOMS: atom_id res chain seq x y z
N MET A 1 -9.05 -20.95 -13.30
CA MET A 1 -9.35 -20.04 -12.18
C MET A 1 -8.27 -18.97 -12.29
N ASN A 2 -8.63 -17.75 -12.66
CA ASN A 2 -7.65 -16.78 -13.17
C ASN A 2 -6.85 -16.18 -12.01
N ASP A 3 -5.67 -16.73 -11.79
CA ASP A 3 -4.70 -16.31 -10.77
C ASP A 3 -3.91 -15.06 -11.20
N ARG A 4 -4.60 -14.07 -11.78
CA ARG A 4 -4.00 -12.83 -12.30
C ARG A 4 -3.25 -12.03 -11.24
N TYR A 5 -3.73 -12.09 -10.01
CA TYR A 5 -3.07 -11.48 -8.87
C TYR A 5 -1.78 -12.23 -8.49
N LEU A 6 -1.70 -13.55 -8.74
CA LEU A 6 -0.45 -14.30 -8.57
C LEU A 6 0.56 -13.91 -9.65
N GLU A 7 0.15 -13.79 -10.91
CA GLU A 7 1.01 -13.29 -12.00
C GLU A 7 1.59 -11.90 -11.68
N ALA A 8 0.81 -11.03 -11.04
CA ALA A 8 1.30 -9.74 -10.59
C ALA A 8 2.27 -9.88 -9.41
N LEU A 9 2.01 -10.76 -8.43
CA LEU A 9 2.88 -10.97 -7.27
C LEU A 9 4.23 -11.58 -7.64
N GLU A 10 4.30 -12.46 -8.64
CA GLU A 10 5.54 -13.07 -9.14
C GLU A 10 6.54 -12.03 -9.69
N GLN A 11 6.06 -10.85 -10.06
CA GLN A 11 6.88 -9.75 -10.56
C GLN A 11 7.56 -8.94 -9.44
N TYR A 12 7.33 -9.29 -8.17
CA TYR A 12 7.99 -8.67 -7.02
C TYR A 12 9.05 -9.60 -6.44
N GLU A 13 10.10 -9.01 -5.86
CA GLU A 13 11.19 -9.73 -5.21
C GLU A 13 10.84 -10.02 -3.74
N MET A 14 9.88 -10.92 -3.51
CA MET A 14 9.44 -11.32 -2.16
C MET A 14 8.82 -12.72 -2.17
N GLU A 15 8.80 -13.36 -1.00
CA GLU A 15 8.14 -14.66 -0.83
C GLU A 15 6.77 -14.47 -0.18
N VAL A 16 5.71 -14.85 -0.89
CA VAL A 16 4.33 -14.74 -0.41
C VAL A 16 3.91 -16.04 0.28
N THR A 17 3.58 -15.97 1.56
CA THR A 17 3.14 -17.13 2.36
C THR A 17 1.62 -17.32 2.29
N THR A 18 0.87 -16.25 2.49
CA THR A 18 -0.61 -16.30 2.53
C THR A 18 -1.18 -15.13 1.75
N VAL A 19 -2.25 -15.37 0.99
CA VAL A 19 -3.04 -14.31 0.35
C VAL A 19 -4.49 -14.39 0.79
N ARG A 20 -5.04 -13.26 1.25
CA ARG A 20 -6.46 -13.13 1.60
C ARG A 20 -7.10 -11.98 0.84
N LYS A 21 -8.34 -12.19 0.38
CA LYS A 21 -9.10 -11.15 -0.30
C LYS A 21 -9.66 -10.15 0.72
N GLY A 22 -9.33 -8.88 0.55
CA GLY A 22 -9.88 -7.75 1.27
C GLY A 22 -10.94 -6.99 0.46
N ARG A 23 -11.26 -5.76 0.88
CA ARG A 23 -12.21 -4.88 0.20
C ARG A 23 -11.62 -4.33 -1.10
N GLY A 24 -11.76 -5.08 -2.19
CA GLY A 24 -11.28 -4.69 -3.52
C GLY A 24 -9.76 -4.76 -3.71
N ALA A 25 -9.08 -5.55 -2.87
CA ALA A 25 -7.64 -5.73 -2.87
C ALA A 25 -7.28 -7.10 -2.29
N TRP A 26 -6.02 -7.50 -2.39
CA TRP A 26 -5.48 -8.71 -1.79
C TRP A 26 -4.45 -8.31 -0.73
N ILE A 27 -4.60 -8.86 0.47
CA ILE A 27 -3.63 -8.70 1.55
C ILE A 27 -2.72 -9.92 1.49
N CYS A 28 -1.43 -9.68 1.38
CA CYS A 28 -0.39 -10.69 1.21
C CYS A 28 0.50 -10.67 2.45
N GLU A 29 0.70 -11.82 3.07
CA GLU A 29 1.72 -12.01 4.11
C GLU A 29 2.99 -12.48 3.44
N THR A 30 4.09 -11.75 3.65
CA THR A 30 5.38 -12.01 3.00
C THR A 30 6.52 -12.02 4.01
N ASP A 31 7.69 -12.47 3.57
CA ASP A 31 8.96 -12.40 4.31
C ASP A 31 9.38 -10.95 4.65
N ARG A 32 8.80 -9.95 3.98
CA ARG A 32 9.04 -8.51 4.20
C ARG A 32 7.90 -7.81 4.95
N GLY A 33 6.99 -8.57 5.55
CA GLY A 33 5.81 -8.08 6.27
C GLY A 33 4.51 -8.16 5.47
N MET A 34 3.48 -7.43 5.88
CA MET A 34 2.21 -7.44 5.14
C MET A 34 2.27 -6.46 3.96
N ARG A 35 1.66 -6.87 2.85
CA ARG A 35 1.49 -6.08 1.63
C ARG A 35 0.04 -6.06 1.17
N LEU A 36 -0.31 -5.01 0.44
CA LEU A 36 -1.61 -4.84 -0.20
C LEU A 36 -1.41 -4.75 -1.70
N LEU A 37 -1.85 -5.77 -2.42
CA LEU A 37 -1.95 -5.74 -3.88
C LEU A 37 -3.33 -5.18 -4.26
N LYS A 38 -3.37 -4.16 -5.12
CA LYS A 38 -4.61 -3.49 -5.50
C LYS A 38 -4.65 -3.21 -6.99
N GLU A 39 -5.80 -3.47 -7.62
CA GLU A 39 -6.04 -3.06 -9.01
C GLU A 39 -6.00 -1.53 -9.12
N TYR A 40 -5.30 -1.04 -10.13
CA TYR A 40 -5.11 0.38 -10.35
C TYR A 40 -5.67 0.81 -11.72
N ARG A 41 -6.57 1.80 -11.69
CA ARG A 41 -7.21 2.34 -12.91
C ARG A 41 -6.77 3.76 -13.27
N GLY A 42 -5.92 4.39 -12.43
CA GLY A 42 -5.46 5.76 -12.65
C GLY A 42 -4.31 5.87 -13.65
N THR A 43 -3.66 7.04 -13.65
CA THR A 43 -2.51 7.35 -14.50
C THR A 43 -1.19 7.11 -13.76
N VAL A 44 -0.14 6.73 -14.49
CA VAL A 44 1.21 6.56 -13.92
C VAL A 44 1.71 7.86 -13.29
N ARG A 45 1.48 9.01 -13.93
CA ARG A 45 1.83 10.32 -13.39
C ARG A 45 1.23 10.61 -12.01
N ARG A 46 0.01 10.11 -11.73
CA ARG A 46 -0.61 10.26 -10.40
C ARG A 46 0.08 9.37 -9.36
N LEU A 47 0.49 8.16 -9.75
CA LEU A 47 1.26 7.26 -8.89
C LEU A 47 2.64 7.86 -8.56
N GLU A 48 3.37 8.34 -9.56
CA GLU A 48 4.68 8.96 -9.35
C GLU A 48 4.60 10.16 -8.42
N PHE A 49 3.58 11.01 -8.58
CA PHE A 49 3.33 12.11 -7.67
C PHE A 49 3.06 11.62 -6.23
N GLU A 50 2.21 10.60 -6.07
CA GLU A 50 1.90 10.06 -4.74
C GLU A 50 3.13 9.38 -4.10
N ASP A 51 3.91 8.62 -4.87
CA ASP A 51 5.15 7.99 -4.43
C ASP A 51 6.18 9.03 -3.97
N GLN A 52 6.33 10.14 -4.73
CA GLN A 52 7.20 11.24 -4.34
C GLN A 52 6.73 11.88 -3.03
N VAL A 53 5.43 12.16 -2.89
CA VAL A 53 4.87 12.74 -1.65
C VAL A 53 5.10 11.81 -0.46
N LEU A 54 4.83 10.52 -0.61
CA LEU A 54 5.02 9.53 0.47
C LEU A 54 6.50 9.36 0.83
N GLY A 55 7.41 9.44 -0.14
CA GLY A 55 8.86 9.38 0.07
C GLY A 55 9.45 10.61 0.77
N MET A 56 8.74 11.74 0.77
CA MET A 56 9.15 12.96 1.49
C MET A 56 8.79 12.95 2.98
N LEU A 57 7.88 12.07 3.41
CA LEU A 57 7.43 12.02 4.80
C LEU A 57 8.51 11.46 5.72
N ASP A 58 8.75 12.15 6.85
CA ASP A 58 9.65 11.66 7.88
C ASP A 58 8.94 10.61 8.74
N THR A 59 9.10 9.35 8.33
CA THR A 59 8.58 8.18 9.03
C THR A 59 9.36 7.84 10.30
N ARG A 60 10.45 8.53 10.66
CA ARG A 60 11.11 8.33 11.97
C ARG A 60 10.29 8.92 13.12
N THR A 61 9.38 9.83 12.80
CA THR A 61 8.38 10.34 13.73
C THR A 61 7.32 9.26 14.05
N SER A 62 6.31 9.62 14.83
CA SER A 62 5.17 8.75 15.08
C SER A 62 4.16 8.69 13.92
N LEU A 63 4.46 9.35 12.79
CA LEU A 63 3.70 9.25 11.55
C LEU A 63 4.15 8.02 10.76
N ARG A 64 3.22 7.12 10.49
CA ARG A 64 3.41 5.96 9.62
C ARG A 64 2.49 6.12 8.42
N THR A 65 3.02 5.90 7.23
CA THR A 65 2.27 5.85 5.97
C THR A 65 2.65 4.58 5.23
N ASP A 66 1.73 4.08 4.43
CA ASP A 66 2.03 3.05 3.44
C ASP A 66 3.00 3.60 2.40
N GLN A 67 3.92 2.75 1.96
CA GLN A 67 4.85 3.05 0.87
C GLN A 67 4.56 2.13 -0.31
N TYR A 68 4.80 2.62 -1.52
CA TYR A 68 4.74 1.79 -2.72
C TYR A 68 5.95 0.86 -2.76
N GLU A 69 5.72 -0.38 -3.19
CA GLU A 69 6.79 -1.31 -3.52
C GLU A 69 6.93 -1.38 -5.04
N ARG A 70 8.17 -1.35 -5.51
CA ARG A 70 8.49 -1.43 -6.93
C ARG A 70 8.64 -2.88 -7.35
N ASN A 71 8.22 -3.21 -8.56
CA ASN A 71 8.44 -4.54 -9.12
C ASN A 71 9.94 -4.77 -9.42
N LYS A 72 10.30 -5.97 -9.90
CA LYS A 72 11.67 -6.34 -10.31
C LYS A 72 12.28 -5.43 -11.37
N GLU A 73 11.45 -4.73 -12.15
CA GLU A 73 11.89 -3.78 -13.19
C GLU A 73 12.03 -2.34 -12.64
N GLY A 74 11.71 -2.10 -11.37
CA GLY A 74 11.78 -0.80 -10.73
C GLY A 74 10.54 0.09 -10.94
N GLU A 75 9.48 -0.45 -11.53
CA GLU A 75 8.24 0.27 -11.83
C GLU A 75 7.24 0.22 -10.66
N LEU A 76 6.43 1.27 -10.52
CA LEU A 76 5.35 1.35 -9.53
C LEU A 76 4.10 0.57 -9.93
N LEU A 77 3.99 0.24 -11.21
CA LEU A 77 2.82 -0.40 -11.82
C LEU A 77 3.22 -1.78 -12.33
N THR A 78 2.36 -2.77 -12.11
CA THR A 78 2.57 -4.14 -12.58
C THR A 78 1.41 -4.56 -13.45
N MET A 79 1.68 -5.14 -14.61
CA MET A 79 0.64 -5.64 -15.51
C MET A 79 0.58 -7.17 -15.45
N ALA A 80 -0.62 -7.71 -15.28
CA ALA A 80 -0.88 -9.14 -15.49
C ALA A 80 -1.00 -9.43 -17.01
N GLY A 81 -0.99 -10.70 -17.40
CA GLY A 81 -1.01 -11.12 -18.80
C GLY A 81 -2.24 -10.66 -19.60
N ASP A 82 -3.33 -10.31 -18.92
CA ASP A 82 -4.57 -9.80 -19.53
C ASP A 82 -4.65 -8.27 -19.62
N GLY A 83 -3.57 -7.57 -19.23
CA GLY A 83 -3.50 -6.11 -19.19
C GLY A 83 -4.10 -5.48 -17.93
N THR A 84 -4.56 -6.28 -16.96
CA THR A 84 -4.98 -5.74 -15.65
C THR A 84 -3.77 -5.15 -14.94
N ARG A 85 -3.95 -3.91 -14.46
CA ARG A 85 -2.91 -3.13 -13.81
C ARG A 85 -3.04 -3.22 -12.30
N TYR A 86 -1.92 -3.45 -11.62
CA TYR A 86 -1.81 -3.58 -10.19
C TYR A 86 -0.75 -2.63 -9.62
N ILE A 87 -0.94 -2.26 -8.36
CA ILE A 87 0.05 -1.62 -7.49
C ILE A 87 0.23 -2.48 -6.25
N LEU A 88 1.42 -2.44 -5.66
CA LEU A 88 1.71 -3.06 -4.38
C LEU A 88 2.11 -1.98 -3.38
N LYS A 89 1.56 -2.08 -2.17
CA LYS A 89 1.88 -1.19 -1.06
C LYS A 89 2.15 -1.97 0.22
N GLU A 90 2.86 -1.34 1.15
CA GLU A 90 2.89 -1.78 2.54
C GLU A 90 1.47 -1.82 3.13
N TRP A 91 1.23 -2.79 4.02
CA TRP A 91 -0.04 -2.93 4.71
C TRP A 91 0.16 -3.05 6.22
N TYR A 92 -0.68 -2.34 6.97
CA TYR A 92 -0.70 -2.38 8.43
C TYR A 92 -1.92 -3.18 8.88
N GLY A 93 -1.68 -4.27 9.62
CA GLY A 93 -2.74 -5.18 10.08
C GLY A 93 -3.45 -4.73 11.35
N ASP A 94 -3.19 -3.50 11.82
CA ASP A 94 -3.86 -2.91 12.96
C ASP A 94 -5.34 -2.66 12.69
N ARG A 95 -6.11 -2.54 13.77
CA ARG A 95 -7.53 -2.19 13.67
C ARG A 95 -7.73 -0.77 13.17
N GLU A 96 -8.86 -0.55 12.48
CA GLU A 96 -9.30 0.79 12.12
C GLU A 96 -9.58 1.63 13.38
N CYS A 97 -9.45 2.96 13.24
CA CYS A 97 -9.79 3.93 14.28
C CYS A 97 -11.27 3.80 14.65
N ASN A 98 -11.54 3.64 15.95
CA ASN A 98 -12.89 3.64 16.48
C ASN A 98 -13.37 5.08 16.66
N ILE A 99 -14.18 5.57 15.73
CA ILE A 99 -14.74 6.93 15.75
C ILE A 99 -15.66 7.22 16.94
N ARG A 100 -16.05 6.19 17.71
CA ARG A 100 -16.83 6.36 18.95
C ARG A 100 -15.95 6.59 20.17
N ASP A 101 -14.65 6.31 20.08
CA ASP A 101 -13.68 6.57 21.14
C ASP A 101 -13.05 7.96 20.94
N GLY A 102 -13.36 8.90 21.83
CA GLY A 102 -12.83 10.26 21.76
C GLY A 102 -11.30 10.35 21.89
N CYS A 103 -10.65 9.38 22.53
CA CYS A 103 -9.19 9.33 22.60
C CYS A 103 -8.58 8.99 21.24
N GLU A 104 -9.13 8.00 20.55
CA GLU A 104 -8.65 7.60 19.22
C GLU A 104 -8.90 8.69 18.18
N VAL A 105 -10.05 9.36 18.24
CA VAL A 105 -10.35 10.49 17.36
C VAL A 105 -9.33 11.61 17.54
N ARG A 106 -8.97 11.96 18.79
CA ARG A 106 -7.92 12.96 19.06
C ARG A 106 -6.56 12.53 18.51
N GLN A 107 -6.21 11.25 18.64
CA GLN A 107 -4.96 10.72 18.07
C GLN A 107 -4.96 10.81 16.54
N ALA A 108 -6.06 10.45 15.88
CA ALA A 108 -6.19 10.56 14.43
C ALA A 108 -6.04 12.01 13.94
N ILE A 109 -6.67 12.97 14.64
CA ILE A 109 -6.54 14.40 14.34
C ILE A 109 -5.09 14.88 14.54
N ALA A 110 -4.42 14.45 15.61
CA ALA A 110 -3.03 14.79 15.85
C ALA A 110 -2.11 14.25 14.73
N ARG A 111 -2.33 13.02 14.25
CA ARG A 111 -1.60 12.46 13.11
C ARG A 111 -1.86 13.20 11.81
N LEU A 112 -3.11 13.62 11.57
CA LEU A 112 -3.44 14.45 10.41
C LEU A 112 -2.74 15.82 10.46
N ALA A 113 -2.69 16.45 11.63
CA ALA A 113 -1.95 17.70 11.82
C ALA A 113 -0.44 17.51 11.59
N MET A 114 0.13 16.40 12.05
CA MET A 114 1.53 16.05 11.77
C MET A 114 1.79 15.85 10.28
N LEU A 115 0.89 15.16 9.57
CA LEU A 115 0.99 14.97 8.12
C LEU A 115 1.01 16.32 7.39
N HIS A 116 0.09 17.22 7.70
CA HIS A 116 0.07 18.56 7.10
C HIS A 116 1.30 19.40 7.45
N GLY A 117 1.96 19.15 8.58
CA GLY A 117 3.21 19.83 8.93
C GLY A 117 4.43 19.37 8.14
N GLN A 118 4.35 18.22 7.44
CA GLN A 118 5.44 17.66 6.65
C GLN A 118 5.29 17.86 5.14
N LEU A 119 4.12 18.35 4.69
CA LEU A 119 3.79 18.61 3.27
C LEU A 119 3.81 20.11 2.97
#